data_AF-A0A9P6KZY7-F1
#
_entry.id   AF-A0A9P6KZY7-F1
#
_cell.length_a   1.000
_cell.length_b   1.000
_cell.length_c   1.000
_cell.angle_alpha   90.00
_cell.angle_beta   90.00
_cell.angle_gamma   90.00
#
_symmetry.space_group_name_H-M   'P 1'
#
loop_
_entity.id
_entity.type
_entity.pdbx_description
1 polymer ?
#
loop_
_entity_poly.entity_id
_entity_poly.type
_entity_poly.pdbx_seq_one_letter_code
_entity_poly.pdbx_strand_id
1 'polypeptide(L)'
;MKRYTMTPISRKSQKLPSSVRKNMNNPRMSIAPEESKRRDIRMVRDKNYKQSCIENVCKFLTENNFDSNISQKTLQSPSNRDFQTIFKFIFSFIDDYEYSSRFEEDVINIIKILKYPYSSEITKSQLTAITPHIWPIVLSMLSWMVDLLVKCSDSFEEKTETDTVESHFFQFVCDGYTQFMNGNEDDDKLEEEFERKVEQLYAHMFKRIDEKKQYLAELDTEISSVRKGINGLTDLEAKRNEMLDKLNSLISSEKQLENKKIKYLTATKKINEEIRLCEKEADELRLQQGHLRDKIDRQQIHPEDVKIMNKEKVDLYKVLEKITPEKEKIMMENRELEKAFSNVVDDLSKYVHEYNSLRSHPSLEIAKETSLDISFSTELQDLKKLIEEEYFSKQQEKENCKVLKETAENDLEERKTIHREFENKVDLCNKKLITTGELYLNKKKISEDAQRRCKNEMEELICELRTLDLESNSSLNQSEQLLQRAKIKLDALRNKIEREKDEINKMVYNFYNNYQSIRNRFMKINEDLKDFLNKMG
;
A
#
# COMPACT_ATOMS: atom_id res chain seq x y z
N MET A 1 -42.06 -59.86 46.61
CA MET A 1 -41.85 -61.32 46.48
C MET A 1 -40.37 -61.55 46.17
N LYS A 2 -39.74 -62.42 46.96
CA LYS A 2 -38.50 -63.18 46.70
C LYS A 2 -37.16 -62.42 46.48
N ARG A 3 -36.30 -62.65 47.48
CA ARG A 3 -34.82 -62.59 47.54
C ARG A 3 -34.17 -63.40 46.41
N TYR A 4 -32.84 -63.25 46.26
CA TYR A 4 -31.77 -64.21 45.87
C TYR A 4 -30.71 -63.42 45.05
N THR A 5 -29.38 -63.44 45.22
CA THR A 5 -28.43 -64.06 46.17
C THR A 5 -27.01 -63.51 45.88
N MET A 6 -26.23 -63.26 46.93
CA MET A 6 -24.82 -63.63 47.17
C MET A 6 -23.87 -63.92 45.96
N THR A 7 -22.92 -62.99 45.73
CA THR A 7 -21.41 -63.14 45.65
C THR A 7 -20.71 -64.22 44.78
N PRO A 8 -19.38 -64.14 44.48
CA PRO A 8 -18.51 -63.00 44.12
C PRO A 8 -17.38 -63.31 43.04
N ILE A 9 -16.56 -62.28 42.76
CA ILE A 9 -15.12 -62.24 42.33
C ILE A 9 -14.72 -62.35 40.83
N SER A 10 -14.07 -61.26 40.40
CA SER A 10 -12.82 -61.18 39.61
C SER A 10 -12.94 -60.80 38.13
N ARG A 11 -12.58 -59.57 37.78
CA ARG A 11 -11.22 -59.21 37.30
C ARG A 11 -11.11 -57.70 37.01
N LYS A 12 -9.90 -57.20 37.24
CA LYS A 12 -9.33 -55.87 36.93
C LYS A 12 -9.55 -55.52 35.43
N SER A 13 -9.48 -54.27 34.94
CA SER A 13 -8.67 -53.11 35.33
C SER A 13 -9.15 -51.83 34.62
N GLN A 14 -8.94 -50.72 35.32
CA GLN A 14 -8.54 -49.38 34.86
C GLN A 14 -9.42 -48.57 33.90
N LYS A 15 -9.94 -47.46 34.43
CA LYS A 15 -9.79 -46.09 33.88
C LYS A 15 -9.70 -45.06 35.03
N LEU A 16 -8.76 -44.13 34.94
CA LEU A 16 -8.81 -42.79 35.56
C LEU A 16 -9.76 -41.90 34.72
N PRO A 17 -10.23 -40.68 35.11
CA PRO A 17 -9.78 -39.82 36.21
C PRO A 17 -10.90 -39.04 36.97
N SER A 18 -10.44 -38.20 37.91
CA SER A 18 -10.90 -36.83 38.18
C SER A 18 -11.72 -36.52 39.45
N SER A 19 -11.16 -35.55 40.16
CA SER A 19 -11.77 -34.44 40.91
C SER A 19 -12.22 -34.62 42.37
N VAL A 20 -11.35 -34.13 43.25
CA VAL A 20 -11.63 -33.14 44.32
C VAL A 20 -12.58 -33.56 45.46
N ARG A 21 -12.02 -33.79 46.66
CA ARG A 21 -12.03 -32.81 47.78
C ARG A 21 -11.40 -33.34 49.08
N LYS A 22 -10.54 -32.46 49.62
CA LYS A 22 -10.38 -32.02 51.02
C LYS A 22 -9.78 -32.93 52.11
N ASN A 23 -8.84 -32.25 52.78
CA ASN A 23 -8.44 -32.29 54.18
C ASN A 23 -7.46 -33.38 54.61
N MET A 24 -6.17 -33.01 54.57
CA MET A 24 -5.16 -33.58 55.45
C MET A 24 -4.66 -32.52 56.43
N ASN A 25 -4.79 -32.87 57.71
CA ASN A 25 -3.99 -32.33 58.80
C ASN A 25 -2.52 -32.68 58.54
N ASN A 26 -1.65 -31.66 58.48
CA ASN A 26 -0.21 -31.84 58.64
C ASN A 26 0.23 -31.25 59.98
N PRO A 27 1.06 -31.95 60.76
CA PRO A 27 1.56 -31.45 62.03
C PRO A 27 2.54 -30.29 61.83
N ARG A 28 2.39 -29.28 62.70
CA ARG A 28 3.26 -28.11 62.84
C ARG A 28 4.72 -28.56 63.02
N MET A 29 5.56 -28.28 62.03
CA MET A 29 7.01 -28.25 62.22
C MET A 29 7.41 -26.86 62.69
N SER A 30 8.04 -26.80 63.87
CA SER A 30 8.70 -25.61 64.38
C SER A 30 9.93 -25.30 63.51
N ILE A 31 9.95 -24.13 62.88
CA ILE A 31 11.12 -23.61 62.15
C ILE A 31 12.01 -22.94 63.19
N ALA A 32 12.84 -23.74 63.86
CA ALA A 32 14.11 -23.28 64.38
C ALA A 32 15.17 -23.87 63.43
N PRO A 33 16.08 -23.08 62.83
CA PRO A 33 17.12 -23.64 62.00
C PRO A 33 18.00 -24.54 62.86
N GLU A 34 18.01 -25.83 62.56
CA GLU A 34 18.98 -26.76 63.11
C GLU A 34 20.33 -26.38 62.50
N GLU A 35 21.24 -25.81 63.30
CA GLU A 35 22.64 -25.56 62.90
C GLU A 35 23.21 -26.90 62.44
N SER A 36 23.23 -27.09 61.12
CA SER A 36 23.80 -28.29 60.53
C SER A 36 25.28 -28.26 60.91
N LYS A 37 25.74 -29.23 61.70
CA LYS A 37 27.17 -29.44 61.98
C LYS A 37 27.87 -29.73 60.65
N ARG A 38 28.19 -28.68 59.90
CA ARG A 38 28.99 -28.74 58.69
C ARG A 38 30.40 -29.04 59.17
N ARG A 39 30.85 -30.28 58.98
CA ARG A 39 32.25 -30.65 59.21
C ARG A 39 33.13 -29.72 58.41
N ASP A 40 34.16 -29.16 59.03
CA ASP A 40 35.13 -28.32 58.34
C ASP A 40 35.75 -29.05 57.16
N ILE A 41 35.53 -28.48 55.98
CA ILE A 41 36.03 -28.98 54.69
C ILE A 41 37.47 -28.50 54.49
N ARG A 42 37.87 -27.43 55.20
CA ARG A 42 39.21 -26.88 55.13
C ARG A 42 40.18 -27.91 55.68
N MET A 43 41.20 -28.23 54.89
CA MET A 43 42.30 -29.08 55.33
C MET A 43 43.23 -28.27 56.26
N VAL A 44 42.71 -27.82 57.41
CA VAL A 44 43.41 -26.88 58.32
C VAL A 44 44.74 -27.42 58.83
N ARG A 45 44.95 -28.74 58.77
CA ARG A 45 46.19 -29.41 59.17
C ARG A 45 47.18 -29.62 58.02
N ASP A 46 46.79 -29.32 56.78
CA ASP A 46 47.69 -29.39 55.64
C ASP A 46 48.75 -28.28 55.71
N LYS A 47 49.98 -28.62 55.34
CA LYS A 47 51.13 -27.71 55.49
C LYS A 47 51.02 -26.51 54.55
N ASN A 48 50.53 -26.72 53.33
CA ASN A 48 50.43 -25.66 52.34
C ASN A 48 49.28 -24.70 52.70
N TYR A 49 48.15 -25.25 53.13
CA TYR A 49 47.03 -24.45 53.62
C TYR A 49 47.41 -23.60 54.85
N LYS A 50 48.09 -24.20 55.85
CA LYS A 50 48.60 -23.46 57.02
C LYS A 50 49.52 -22.31 56.59
N GLN A 51 50.45 -22.57 55.67
CA GLN A 51 51.39 -21.56 55.17
C GLN A 51 50.67 -20.40 54.47
N SER A 52 49.67 -20.69 53.64
CA SER A 52 48.85 -19.68 52.97
C SER A 52 48.08 -18.80 53.96
N CYS A 53 47.49 -19.38 55.02
CA CYS A 53 46.83 -18.59 56.06
C CYS A 53 47.81 -17.71 56.84
N ILE A 54 49.05 -18.19 57.10
CA ILE A 54 50.09 -17.38 57.74
C ILE A 54 50.45 -16.19 56.86
N GLU A 55 50.68 -16.42 55.56
CA GLU A 55 51.02 -15.37 54.61
C GLU A 55 49.91 -14.32 54.52
N ASN A 56 48.64 -14.75 54.46
CA ASN A 56 47.50 -13.84 54.39
C ASN A 56 47.38 -12.95 55.62
N VAL A 57 47.41 -13.55 56.82
CA VAL A 57 47.34 -12.80 58.08
C VAL A 57 48.57 -11.91 58.24
N CYS A 58 49.77 -12.39 57.92
CA CYS A 58 51.00 -11.60 58.02
C CYS A 58 50.98 -10.40 57.07
N LYS A 59 50.49 -10.58 55.85
CA LYS A 59 50.35 -9.52 54.86
C LYS A 59 49.42 -8.42 55.39
N PHE A 60 48.23 -8.79 55.85
CA PHE A 60 47.25 -7.84 56.41
C PHE A 60 47.80 -7.06 57.62
N LEU A 61 48.47 -7.75 58.55
CA LEU A 61 49.07 -7.12 59.73
C LEU A 61 50.20 -6.14 59.36
N THR A 62 50.97 -6.45 58.32
CA THR A 62 52.07 -5.59 57.84
C THR A 62 51.53 -4.35 57.11
N GLU A 63 50.50 -4.52 56.27
CA GLU A 63 49.89 -3.42 55.51
C GLU A 63 49.17 -2.39 56.41
N ASN A 64 48.64 -2.84 57.55
CA ASN A 64 47.88 -1.99 58.47
C ASN A 64 48.68 -1.48 59.69
N ASN A 65 50.02 -1.53 59.64
CA ASN A 65 50.93 -1.01 60.68
C ASN A 65 50.72 -1.61 62.09
N PHE A 66 50.67 -2.93 62.22
CA PHE A 66 50.58 -3.57 63.54
C PHE A 66 51.84 -3.33 64.40
N ASP A 67 51.66 -2.76 65.61
CA ASP A 67 52.73 -2.24 66.48
C ASP A 67 53.74 -3.26 67.02
N SER A 68 53.45 -4.57 66.98
CA SER A 68 54.40 -5.60 67.44
C SER A 68 55.11 -6.25 66.26
N ASN A 69 56.45 -6.38 66.33
CA ASN A 69 57.30 -7.05 65.33
C ASN A 69 56.90 -8.53 65.12
N ILE A 70 55.81 -8.79 64.39
CA ILE A 70 55.36 -10.13 64.03
C ILE A 70 56.06 -10.52 62.73
N SER A 71 57.02 -11.44 62.83
CA SER A 71 57.57 -12.15 61.68
C SER A 71 56.68 -13.35 61.34
N GLN A 72 56.71 -13.82 60.08
CA GLN A 72 56.11 -15.11 59.69
C GLN A 72 56.55 -16.28 60.61
N LYS A 73 57.74 -16.18 61.22
CA LYS A 73 58.22 -17.16 62.22
C LYS A 73 57.40 -17.15 63.51
N THR A 74 56.94 -15.99 63.96
CA THR A 74 56.09 -15.84 65.16
C THR A 74 54.71 -16.45 64.93
N LEU A 75 54.15 -16.30 63.72
CA LEU A 75 52.86 -16.89 63.33
C LEU A 75 52.91 -18.42 63.10
N GLN A 76 54.08 -19.04 63.07
CA GLN A 76 54.17 -20.51 63.00
C GLN A 76 53.80 -21.19 64.32
N SER A 77 54.14 -20.54 65.45
CA SER A 77 53.94 -21.00 66.83
C SER A 77 53.77 -19.80 67.78
N PRO A 78 52.63 -19.10 67.74
CA PRO A 78 52.42 -17.91 68.57
C PRO A 78 52.16 -18.26 70.03
N SER A 79 52.44 -17.30 70.92
CA SER A 79 51.96 -17.38 72.31
C SER A 79 50.46 -17.06 72.41
N ASN A 80 49.83 -17.40 73.54
CA ASN A 80 48.44 -17.02 73.79
C ASN A 80 48.28 -15.48 73.74
N ARG A 81 49.25 -14.73 74.29
CA ARG A 81 49.26 -13.26 74.23
C ARG A 81 49.33 -12.73 72.80
N ASP A 82 50.12 -13.36 71.94
CA ASP A 82 50.20 -12.96 70.52
C ASP A 82 48.85 -13.18 69.84
N PHE A 83 48.21 -14.33 70.06
CA PHE A 83 46.86 -14.58 69.55
C PHE A 83 45.86 -13.51 70.00
N GLN A 84 45.80 -13.19 71.30
CA GLN A 84 44.89 -12.18 71.81
C GLN A 84 45.14 -10.81 71.15
N THR A 85 46.41 -10.42 71.01
CA THR A 85 46.77 -9.12 70.43
C THR A 85 46.42 -9.07 68.94
N ILE A 86 46.71 -10.13 68.19
CA ILE A 86 46.37 -10.26 66.77
C ILE A 86 44.85 -10.24 66.56
N PHE A 87 44.09 -11.00 67.36
CA PHE A 87 42.64 -11.06 67.24
C PHE A 87 42.00 -9.70 67.53
N LYS A 88 42.42 -9.02 68.61
CA LYS A 88 41.94 -7.67 68.96
C LYS A 88 42.19 -6.67 67.84
N PHE A 89 43.38 -6.71 67.27
CA PHE A 89 43.73 -5.81 66.18
C PHE A 89 42.90 -6.08 64.92
N ILE A 90 42.77 -7.34 64.48
CA ILE A 90 41.95 -7.67 63.31
C ILE A 90 40.49 -7.26 63.57
N PHE A 91 39.96 -7.50 64.77
CA PHE A 91 38.58 -7.15 65.08
C PHE A 91 38.34 -5.64 65.21
N SER A 92 39.36 -4.84 65.55
CA SER A 92 39.24 -3.37 65.63
C SER A 92 38.89 -2.71 64.28
N PHE A 93 39.15 -3.38 63.15
CA PHE A 93 38.71 -2.94 61.82
C PHE A 93 37.22 -3.21 61.56
N ILE A 94 36.58 -4.03 62.39
CA ILE A 94 35.15 -4.35 62.29
C ILE A 94 34.36 -3.49 63.29
N ASP A 95 34.78 -3.46 64.55
CA ASP A 95 34.07 -2.78 65.63
C ASP A 95 35.03 -2.39 66.78
N ASP A 96 34.73 -1.29 67.47
CA ASP A 96 35.49 -0.81 68.64
C ASP A 96 34.94 -1.44 69.93
N TYR A 97 35.15 -2.75 70.05
CA TYR A 97 34.55 -3.56 71.11
C TYR A 97 35.38 -3.60 72.39
N GLU A 98 34.74 -3.29 73.52
CA GLU A 98 35.33 -3.42 74.85
C GLU A 98 35.35 -4.88 75.33
N TYR A 99 36.54 -5.49 75.37
CA TYR A 99 36.72 -6.87 75.82
C TYR A 99 36.60 -7.02 77.34
N SER A 100 35.90 -8.07 77.78
CA SER A 100 35.76 -8.42 79.18
C SER A 100 37.02 -9.12 79.73
N SER A 101 37.02 -9.38 81.05
CA SER A 101 38.09 -10.18 81.69
C SER A 101 38.12 -11.65 81.23
N ARG A 102 37.09 -12.12 80.52
CA ARG A 102 36.97 -13.49 79.98
C ARG A 102 37.06 -13.47 78.47
N PHE A 103 38.23 -13.11 77.95
CA PHE A 103 38.48 -12.94 76.52
C PHE A 103 38.01 -14.14 75.66
N GLU A 104 38.13 -15.37 76.15
CA GLU A 104 37.71 -16.56 75.40
C GLU A 104 36.19 -16.67 75.19
N GLU A 105 35.39 -16.16 76.14
CA GLU A 105 33.93 -16.09 75.99
C GLU A 105 33.57 -15.05 74.93
N ASP A 106 34.26 -13.90 74.94
CA ASP A 106 34.05 -12.82 73.98
C ASP A 106 34.42 -13.25 72.56
N VAL A 107 35.56 -13.95 72.38
CA VAL A 107 35.95 -14.48 71.06
C VAL A 107 34.90 -15.42 70.50
N ILE A 108 34.32 -16.32 71.32
CA ILE A 108 33.27 -17.24 70.86
C ILE A 108 31.99 -16.48 70.48
N ASN A 109 31.62 -15.46 71.25
CA ASN A 109 30.45 -14.64 70.94
C ASN A 109 30.67 -13.85 69.66
N ILE A 110 31.84 -13.25 69.48
CA ILE A 110 32.22 -12.49 68.29
C ILE A 110 32.15 -13.36 67.05
N ILE A 111 32.79 -14.54 67.03
CA ILE A 111 32.75 -15.41 65.84
C ILE A 111 31.34 -15.94 65.54
N LYS A 112 30.46 -16.05 66.54
CA LYS A 112 29.04 -16.38 66.33
C LYS A 112 28.26 -15.20 65.72
N ILE A 113 28.50 -13.97 66.20
CA ILE A 113 27.90 -12.74 65.65
C ILE A 113 28.34 -12.53 64.19
N LEU A 114 29.63 -12.73 63.91
CA LEU A 114 30.19 -12.71 62.56
C LEU A 114 29.71 -13.89 61.69
N LYS A 115 28.91 -14.81 62.25
CA LYS A 115 28.39 -16.01 61.58
C LYS A 115 29.51 -16.84 60.95
N TYR A 116 30.61 -16.99 61.68
CA TYR A 116 31.72 -17.83 61.25
C TYR A 116 31.21 -19.26 61.02
N PRO A 117 31.36 -19.82 59.80
CA PRO A 117 30.72 -21.09 59.43
C PRO A 117 31.11 -22.30 60.30
N TYR A 118 32.26 -22.23 60.97
CA TYR A 118 32.81 -23.30 61.80
C TYR A 118 32.90 -22.91 63.29
N SER A 119 32.07 -21.97 63.74
CA SER A 119 32.04 -21.50 65.13
C SER A 119 31.75 -22.62 66.13
N SER A 120 31.02 -23.67 65.75
CA SER A 120 30.74 -24.84 66.58
C SER A 120 31.95 -25.75 66.83
N GLU A 121 33.01 -25.64 66.03
CA GLU A 121 34.23 -26.46 66.16
C GLU A 121 35.27 -25.84 67.11
N ILE A 122 35.13 -24.55 67.41
CA ILE A 122 36.01 -23.80 68.31
C ILE A 122 35.37 -23.75 69.69
N THR A 123 36.00 -24.39 70.67
CA THR A 123 35.49 -24.44 72.05
C THR A 123 36.29 -23.52 72.97
N LYS A 124 35.67 -23.10 74.09
CA LYS A 124 36.30 -22.19 75.06
C LYS A 124 37.63 -22.70 75.57
N SER A 125 37.71 -24.00 75.88
CA SER A 125 38.95 -24.63 76.36
C SER A 125 40.09 -24.58 75.36
N GLN A 126 39.80 -24.54 74.06
CA GLN A 126 40.82 -24.43 73.02
C GLN A 126 41.42 -23.02 72.93
N LEU A 127 40.64 -21.99 73.28
CA LEU A 127 41.08 -20.59 73.25
C LEU A 127 41.84 -20.18 74.52
N THR A 128 41.62 -20.88 75.64
CA THR A 128 42.37 -20.65 76.89
C THR A 128 43.86 -20.99 76.74
N ALA A 129 44.21 -21.98 75.90
CA ALA A 129 45.58 -22.35 75.61
C ALA A 129 45.76 -22.72 74.13
N ILE A 130 46.39 -21.82 73.37
CA ILE A 130 46.70 -22.02 71.96
C ILE A 130 47.85 -23.03 71.83
N THR A 131 47.52 -24.33 71.76
CA THR A 131 48.51 -25.39 71.52
C THR A 131 48.83 -25.54 70.03
N PRO A 132 49.96 -26.16 69.64
CA PRO A 132 50.32 -26.36 68.23
C PRO A 132 49.27 -27.13 67.40
N HIS A 133 48.43 -27.95 68.05
CA HIS A 133 47.35 -28.67 67.39
C HIS A 133 46.08 -27.82 67.18
N ILE A 134 45.89 -26.79 68.00
CA ILE A 134 44.73 -25.89 67.96
C ILE A 134 45.02 -24.68 67.07
N TRP A 135 46.27 -24.22 67.05
CA TRP A 135 46.68 -23.04 66.28
C TRP A 135 46.23 -23.06 64.81
N PRO A 136 46.32 -24.16 64.04
CA PRO A 136 45.86 -24.16 62.65
C PRO A 136 44.35 -23.87 62.50
N ILE A 137 43.53 -24.29 63.46
CA ILE A 137 42.08 -24.01 63.48
C ILE A 137 41.84 -22.52 63.74
N VAL A 138 42.51 -21.97 64.74
CA VAL A 138 42.39 -20.55 65.13
C VAL A 138 42.98 -19.63 64.06
N LEU A 139 44.10 -20.00 63.47
CA LEU A 139 44.71 -19.28 62.35
C LEU A 139 43.79 -19.26 61.13
N SER A 140 43.07 -20.35 60.85
CA SER A 140 42.08 -20.39 59.77
C SER A 140 40.89 -19.46 60.03
N MET A 141 40.53 -19.26 61.31
CA MET A 141 39.54 -18.27 61.71
C MET A 141 40.06 -16.84 61.53
N LEU A 142 41.29 -16.55 61.96
CA LEU A 142 41.92 -15.24 61.74
C LEU A 142 42.09 -14.90 60.25
N SER A 143 42.57 -15.85 59.45
CA SER A 143 42.68 -15.68 57.99
C SER A 143 41.32 -15.43 57.35
N TRP A 144 40.27 -16.11 57.80
CA TRP A 144 38.92 -15.87 57.31
C TRP A 144 38.40 -14.47 57.69
N MET A 145 38.71 -13.98 58.90
CA MET A 145 38.37 -12.61 59.31
C MET A 145 39.09 -11.57 58.44
N VAL A 146 40.36 -11.81 58.12
CA VAL A 146 41.12 -10.97 57.18
C VAL A 146 40.49 -10.99 55.78
N ASP A 147 40.16 -12.17 55.26
CA ASP A 147 39.49 -12.29 53.95
C ASP A 147 38.12 -11.59 53.93
N LEU A 148 37.40 -11.60 55.05
CA LEU A 148 36.13 -10.89 55.20
C LEU A 148 36.35 -9.38 55.11
N LEU A 149 37.35 -8.85 55.80
CA LEU A 149 37.69 -7.42 55.79
C LEU A 149 38.10 -6.94 54.40
N VAL A 150 39.02 -7.66 53.73
CA VAL A 150 39.49 -7.29 52.38
C VAL A 150 38.34 -7.31 51.36
N LYS A 151 37.45 -8.30 51.42
CA LYS A 151 36.29 -8.34 50.52
C LYS A 151 35.28 -7.24 50.81
N CYS A 152 35.09 -6.88 52.07
CA CYS A 152 34.23 -5.79 52.46
C CYS A 152 34.77 -4.44 52.00
N SER A 153 36.09 -4.19 52.09
CA SER A 153 36.69 -2.95 51.55
C SER A 153 36.53 -2.86 50.04
N ASP A 154 36.87 -3.92 49.30
CA ASP A 154 36.79 -3.94 47.83
C ASP A 154 35.35 -3.73 47.34
N SER A 155 34.36 -4.33 48.03
CA SER A 155 32.95 -4.23 47.63
C SER A 155 32.32 -2.86 47.90
N PHE A 156 32.89 -2.06 48.80
CA PHE A 156 32.40 -0.71 49.09
C PHE A 156 32.97 0.32 48.10
N GLU A 157 34.20 0.14 47.62
CA GLU A 157 34.81 1.02 46.61
C GLU A 157 34.19 0.84 45.20
N GLU A 158 33.67 -0.35 44.88
CA GLU A 158 33.14 -0.66 43.53
C GLU A 158 31.68 -0.21 43.30
N LYS A 159 31.02 0.37 44.31
CA LYS A 159 29.75 1.06 44.10
C LYS A 159 30.02 2.40 43.44
N THR A 160 30.17 2.36 42.12
CA THR A 160 29.97 3.50 41.24
C THR A 160 28.66 4.18 41.64
N GLU A 161 28.76 5.28 42.39
CA GLU A 161 27.64 6.19 42.57
C GLU A 161 27.18 6.57 41.17
N THR A 162 26.01 6.09 40.78
CA THR A 162 25.40 6.47 39.51
C THR A 162 25.13 7.96 39.59
N ASP A 163 25.93 8.75 38.87
CA ASP A 163 25.81 10.20 38.73
C ASP A 163 24.46 10.55 38.11
N THR A 164 23.46 10.65 38.98
CA THR A 164 22.04 10.76 38.67
C THR A 164 21.45 11.86 39.53
N VAL A 165 20.37 12.47 39.06
CA VAL A 165 19.67 13.51 39.80
C VAL A 165 19.16 12.96 41.13
N GLU A 166 18.73 11.70 41.17
CA GLU A 166 18.30 11.01 42.37
C GLU A 166 19.42 10.87 43.41
N SER A 167 20.66 10.59 42.97
CA SER A 167 21.83 10.51 43.86
C SER A 167 22.16 11.89 44.45
N HIS A 168 22.19 12.93 43.61
CA HIS A 168 22.42 14.31 44.06
C HIS A 168 21.30 14.83 44.97
N PHE A 169 20.05 14.44 44.70
CA PHE A 169 18.91 14.80 45.53
C PHE A 169 18.95 14.10 46.87
N PHE A 170 19.30 12.81 46.89
CA PHE A 170 19.48 12.07 48.13
C PHE A 170 20.59 12.69 48.99
N GLN A 171 21.72 13.06 48.38
CA GLN A 171 22.79 13.76 49.08
C GLN A 171 22.33 15.12 49.63
N PHE A 172 21.62 15.92 48.83
CA PHE A 172 20.99 17.17 49.27
C PHE A 172 20.09 16.96 50.51
N VAL A 173 19.23 15.94 50.50
CA VAL A 173 18.35 15.63 51.64
C VAL A 173 19.14 15.19 52.87
N CYS A 174 20.19 14.38 52.70
CA CYS A 174 21.07 13.97 53.79
C CYS A 174 21.78 15.17 54.42
N ASP A 175 22.38 16.03 53.59
CA ASP A 175 23.12 17.20 54.04
C ASP A 175 22.18 18.23 54.70
N GLY A 176 20.99 18.44 54.14
CA GLY A 176 19.96 19.30 54.73
C GLY A 176 19.48 18.76 56.08
N TYR A 177 19.26 17.44 56.17
CA TYR A 177 18.91 16.81 57.46
C TYR A 177 20.04 16.93 58.49
N THR A 178 21.30 16.80 58.08
CA THR A 178 22.45 17.02 58.98
C THR A 178 22.54 18.47 59.46
N GLN A 179 22.32 19.44 58.57
CA GLN A 179 22.30 20.86 58.93
C GLN A 179 21.15 21.20 59.88
N PHE A 180 19.96 20.65 59.63
CA PHE A 180 18.81 20.74 60.52
C PHE A 180 19.11 20.17 61.92
N MET A 181 19.73 18.98 62.00
CA MET A 181 20.11 18.36 63.28
C MET A 181 21.18 19.16 64.03
N ASN A 182 21.99 19.94 63.32
CA ASN A 182 22.97 20.87 63.90
C ASN A 182 22.38 22.25 64.27
N GLY A 183 21.07 22.44 64.07
CA GLY A 183 20.35 23.68 64.42
C GLY A 183 20.52 24.82 63.42
N ASN A 184 20.95 24.52 62.19
CA ASN A 184 21.03 25.48 61.09
C ASN A 184 19.80 25.30 60.20
N GLU A 185 19.01 26.37 60.01
CA GLU A 185 17.77 26.37 59.21
C GLU A 185 17.95 27.00 57.82
N ASP A 186 19.17 27.39 57.47
CA ASP A 186 19.50 28.06 56.20
C ASP A 186 19.91 27.04 55.13
N ASP A 187 18.93 26.60 54.34
CA ASP A 187 19.09 25.62 53.27
C ASP A 187 19.44 26.25 51.90
N ASP A 188 19.42 27.59 51.78
CA ASP A 188 19.54 28.31 50.49
C ASP A 188 20.83 27.96 49.74
N LYS A 189 21.95 27.83 50.46
CA LYS A 189 23.26 27.47 49.88
C LYS A 189 23.31 26.04 49.37
N LEU A 190 22.56 25.16 50.02
CA LEU A 190 22.50 23.74 49.68
C LEU A 190 21.63 23.54 48.43
N GLU A 191 20.55 24.32 48.31
CA GLU A 191 19.71 24.37 47.12
C GLU A 191 20.50 24.88 45.91
N GLU A 192 21.25 25.99 46.04
CA GLU A 192 22.11 26.52 44.97
C GLU A 192 23.17 25.51 44.51
N GLU A 193 23.78 24.78 45.44
CA GLU A 193 24.75 23.74 45.10
C GLU A 193 24.11 22.56 44.34
N PHE A 194 22.92 22.14 44.77
CA PHE A 194 22.16 21.09 44.11
C PHE A 194 21.75 21.50 42.68
N GLU A 195 21.19 22.70 42.50
CA GLU A 195 20.83 23.23 41.19
C GLU A 195 22.03 23.25 40.25
N ARG A 196 23.18 23.75 40.72
CA ARG A 196 24.42 23.78 39.94
C ARG A 196 24.88 22.37 39.50
N LYS A 197 24.78 21.36 40.38
CA LYS A 197 25.14 19.97 40.04
C LYS A 197 24.18 19.39 38.99
N VAL A 198 22.88 19.66 39.13
CA VAL A 198 21.85 19.25 38.17
C VAL A 198 22.06 19.92 36.80
N GLU A 199 22.35 21.22 36.77
CA GLU A 199 22.65 21.94 35.54
C GLU A 199 23.86 21.37 34.80
N GLN A 200 24.94 21.05 35.53
CA GLN A 200 26.13 20.43 34.95
C GLN A 200 25.83 19.05 34.35
N LEU A 201 25.00 18.24 35.03
CA LEU A 201 24.59 16.93 34.55
C LEU A 201 23.81 17.03 33.24
N TYR A 202 22.92 18.01 33.13
CA TYR A 202 22.12 18.21 31.91
C TYR A 202 22.81 19.04 30.82
N ALA A 203 23.88 19.78 31.11
CA ALA A 203 24.57 20.65 30.14
C ALA A 203 25.01 19.89 28.87
N HIS A 204 25.56 18.69 29.04
CA HIS A 204 25.96 17.85 27.90
C HIS A 204 24.75 17.33 27.10
N MET A 205 23.63 17.02 27.78
CA MET A 205 22.39 16.62 27.11
C MET A 205 21.79 17.75 26.29
N PHE A 206 21.74 18.97 26.84
CA PHE A 206 21.26 20.15 26.11
C PHE A 206 22.13 20.44 24.88
N LYS A 207 23.46 20.38 25.02
CA LYS A 207 24.37 20.53 23.89
C LYS A 207 24.11 19.51 22.78
N ARG A 208 23.93 18.23 23.14
CA ARG A 208 23.57 17.17 22.16
C ARG A 208 22.21 17.40 21.52
N ILE A 209 21.23 17.90 22.25
CA ILE A 209 19.91 18.26 21.70
C ILE A 209 20.06 19.37 20.66
N ASP A 210 20.85 20.40 20.95
CA ASP A 210 21.05 21.52 20.02
C ASP A 210 21.84 21.10 18.77
N GLU A 211 22.88 20.27 18.91
CA GLU A 211 23.58 19.66 17.77
C GLU A 211 22.61 18.85 16.88
N LYS A 212 21.69 18.08 17.49
CA LYS A 212 20.68 17.32 16.75
C LYS A 212 19.64 18.21 16.07
N LYS A 213 19.22 19.30 16.70
CA LYS A 213 18.33 20.29 16.08
C LYS A 213 18.99 20.95 14.87
N GLN A 214 20.27 21.31 14.98
CA GLN A 214 21.01 21.89 13.87
C GLN A 214 21.13 20.91 12.70
N TYR A 215 21.46 19.64 12.98
CA TYR A 215 21.53 18.59 11.97
C TYR A 215 20.18 18.35 11.27
N LEU A 216 19.06 18.40 12.01
CA LEU A 216 17.72 18.29 11.41
C LEU A 216 17.42 19.47 10.49
N ALA A 217 17.79 20.69 10.89
CA ALA A 217 17.61 21.88 10.05
C ALA A 217 18.42 21.78 8.74
N GLU A 218 19.66 21.30 8.80
CA GLU A 218 20.49 21.05 7.61
C GLU A 218 19.83 20.02 6.69
N LEU A 219 19.33 18.91 7.23
CA LEU A 219 18.64 17.88 6.45
C LEU A 219 17.36 18.40 5.78
N ASP A 220 16.57 19.23 6.47
CA ASP A 220 15.37 19.85 5.90
C ASP A 220 15.70 20.79 4.73
N THR A 221 16.83 21.52 4.81
CA THR A 221 17.30 22.34 3.70
C THR A 221 17.74 21.50 2.50
N GLU A 222 18.40 20.38 2.73
CA GLU A 222 18.81 19.44 1.68
C GLU A 222 17.59 18.84 0.99
N ILE A 223 16.61 18.33 1.76
CA ILE A 223 15.35 17.79 1.23
C ILE A 223 14.62 18.84 0.38
N SER A 224 14.57 20.09 0.85
CA SER A 224 13.94 21.19 0.11
C SER A 224 14.66 21.48 -1.21
N SER A 225 15.99 21.38 -1.24
CA SER A 225 16.78 21.57 -2.46
C SER A 225 16.52 20.45 -3.49
N VAL A 226 16.47 19.20 -3.04
CA VAL A 226 16.19 18.04 -3.88
C VAL A 226 14.77 18.10 -4.44
N ARG A 227 13.77 18.47 -3.63
CA ARG A 227 12.39 18.67 -4.09
C ARG A 227 12.29 19.73 -5.19
N LYS A 228 13.01 20.85 -5.07
CA LYS A 228 13.06 21.87 -6.13
C LYS A 228 13.66 21.31 -7.43
N GLY A 229 14.70 20.48 -7.33
CA GLY A 229 15.29 19.78 -8.48
C GLY A 229 14.31 18.82 -9.16
N ILE A 230 13.55 18.05 -8.36
CA ILE A 230 12.52 17.12 -8.86
C ILE A 230 11.40 17.88 -9.59
N ASN A 231 10.91 18.99 -9.03
CA ASN A 231 9.89 19.80 -9.67
C ASN A 231 10.36 20.38 -11.02
N GLY A 232 11.64 20.78 -11.12
CA GLY A 232 12.23 21.17 -12.40
C GLY A 232 12.25 20.03 -13.44
N LEU A 233 12.45 18.79 -12.98
CA LEU A 233 12.41 17.60 -13.84
C LEU A 233 10.98 17.30 -14.35
N THR A 234 9.97 17.44 -13.49
CA THR A 234 8.56 17.25 -13.88
C THR A 234 8.11 18.31 -14.89
N ASP A 235 8.56 19.56 -14.72
CA ASP A 235 8.28 20.65 -15.67
C ASP A 235 8.92 20.38 -17.04
N LEU A 236 10.15 19.87 -17.04
CA LEU A 236 10.85 19.44 -18.26
C LEU A 236 10.15 18.26 -18.94
N GLU A 237 9.65 17.29 -18.18
CA GLU A 237 8.90 16.15 -18.71
C GLU A 237 7.55 16.57 -19.30
N ALA A 238 6.83 17.48 -18.64
CA ALA A 238 5.61 18.09 -19.18
C ALA A 238 5.88 18.80 -20.51
N LYS A 239 6.96 19.60 -20.57
CA LYS A 239 7.37 20.29 -21.81
C LYS A 239 7.79 19.31 -22.90
N ARG A 240 8.47 18.21 -22.56
CA ARG A 240 8.80 17.15 -23.51
C ARG A 240 7.54 16.52 -24.09
N ASN A 241 6.55 16.20 -23.25
CA ASN A 241 5.29 15.58 -23.68
C ASN A 241 4.49 16.54 -24.57
N GLU A 242 4.43 17.84 -24.24
CA GLU A 242 3.81 18.86 -25.10
C GLU A 242 4.47 18.93 -26.49
N MET A 243 5.81 18.86 -26.54
CA MET A 243 6.55 18.85 -27.81
C MET A 243 6.32 17.57 -28.60
N LEU A 244 6.19 16.41 -27.94
CA LEU A 244 5.83 15.14 -28.58
C LEU A 244 4.41 15.19 -29.17
N ASP A 245 3.45 15.79 -28.47
CA ASP A 245 2.08 15.95 -28.98
C ASP A 245 2.04 16.86 -30.20
N LYS A 246 2.79 17.97 -30.18
CA LYS A 246 2.95 18.84 -31.35
C LYS A 246 3.60 18.10 -32.52
N LEU A 247 4.63 17.31 -32.27
CA LEU A 247 5.29 16.51 -33.30
C LEU A 247 4.33 15.47 -33.91
N ASN A 248 3.57 14.77 -33.07
CA ASN A 248 2.57 13.79 -33.53
C ASN A 248 1.46 14.46 -34.35
N SER A 249 1.03 15.66 -33.94
CA SER A 249 0.08 16.47 -34.71
C SER A 249 0.65 16.83 -36.08
N LEU A 250 1.90 17.28 -36.14
CA LEU A 250 2.58 17.59 -37.40
C LEU A 250 2.71 16.37 -38.32
N ILE A 251 3.12 15.21 -37.79
CA ILE A 251 3.19 13.95 -38.55
C ILE A 251 1.80 13.57 -39.11
N SER A 252 0.74 13.74 -38.30
CA SER A 252 -0.61 13.45 -38.75
C SER A 252 -1.05 14.40 -39.87
N SER A 253 -0.69 15.68 -39.78
CA SER A 253 -0.96 16.70 -40.80
C SER A 253 -0.20 16.41 -42.10
N GLU A 254 1.09 16.06 -42.00
CA GLU A 254 1.91 15.64 -43.14
C GLU A 254 1.30 14.44 -43.87
N LYS A 255 0.87 13.41 -43.12
CA LYS A 255 0.20 12.24 -43.69
C LYS A 255 -1.12 12.60 -44.39
N GLN A 256 -1.89 13.53 -43.83
CA GLN A 256 -3.11 14.03 -44.49
C GLN A 256 -2.79 14.79 -45.78
N LEU A 257 -1.75 15.63 -45.78
CA LEU A 257 -1.29 16.36 -46.96
C LEU A 257 -0.78 15.41 -48.05
N GLU A 258 0.00 14.39 -47.71
CA GLU A 258 0.49 13.41 -48.69
C GLU A 258 -0.69 12.61 -49.29
N ASN A 259 -1.67 12.21 -48.47
CA ASN A 259 -2.89 11.58 -48.97
C ASN A 259 -3.68 12.50 -49.92
N LYS A 260 -3.79 13.80 -49.62
CA LYS A 260 -4.43 14.78 -50.50
C LYS A 260 -3.66 14.93 -51.81
N LYS A 261 -2.33 15.04 -51.74
CA LYS A 261 -1.45 15.12 -52.90
C LYS A 261 -1.62 13.90 -53.81
N ILE A 262 -1.62 12.68 -53.27
CA ILE A 262 -1.85 11.44 -54.04
C ILE A 262 -3.23 11.47 -54.71
N LYS A 263 -4.29 11.88 -53.97
CA LYS A 263 -5.64 12.01 -54.53
C LYS A 263 -5.69 12.99 -55.69
N TYR A 264 -5.13 14.18 -55.53
CA TYR A 264 -5.12 15.20 -56.59
C TYR A 264 -4.28 14.76 -57.78
N LEU A 265 -3.09 14.18 -57.57
CA LEU A 265 -2.28 13.63 -58.66
C LEU A 265 -3.03 12.55 -59.45
N THR A 266 -3.77 11.68 -58.77
CA THR A 266 -4.56 10.63 -59.42
C THR A 266 -5.72 11.23 -60.21
N ALA A 267 -6.41 12.24 -59.66
CA ALA A 267 -7.48 12.96 -60.35
C ALA A 267 -6.95 13.70 -61.58
N THR A 268 -5.83 14.42 -61.47
CA THR A 268 -5.18 15.10 -62.60
C THR A 268 -4.79 14.11 -63.69
N LYS A 269 -4.26 12.93 -63.34
CA LYS A 269 -3.95 11.88 -64.32
C LYS A 269 -5.19 11.42 -65.09
N LYS A 270 -6.30 11.16 -64.40
CA LYS A 270 -7.57 10.76 -65.03
C LYS A 270 -8.11 11.84 -65.95
N ILE A 271 -8.17 13.08 -65.48
CA ILE A 271 -8.64 14.21 -66.29
C ILE A 271 -7.76 14.39 -67.54
N ASN A 272 -6.44 14.25 -67.42
CA ASN A 272 -5.55 14.33 -68.58
C ASN A 272 -5.75 13.18 -69.57
N GLU A 273 -6.10 11.99 -69.09
CA GLU A 273 -6.42 10.84 -69.94
C GLU A 273 -7.77 11.03 -70.67
N GLU A 274 -8.78 11.55 -69.96
CA GLU A 274 -10.07 11.95 -70.54
C GLU A 274 -9.90 13.05 -71.59
N ILE A 275 -9.10 14.09 -71.31
CA ILE A 275 -8.78 15.14 -72.29
C ILE A 275 -8.15 14.54 -73.53
N ARG A 276 -7.16 13.65 -73.38
CA ARG A 276 -6.51 12.99 -74.54
C ARG A 276 -7.48 12.14 -75.35
N LEU A 277 -8.45 11.50 -74.70
CA LEU A 277 -9.47 10.70 -75.38
C LEU A 277 -10.42 11.61 -76.17
N CYS A 278 -10.92 12.67 -75.54
CA CYS A 278 -11.75 13.67 -76.21
C CYS A 278 -11.02 14.39 -77.36
N GLU A 279 -9.72 14.67 -77.23
CA GLU A 279 -8.90 15.25 -78.31
C GLU A 279 -8.82 14.30 -79.51
N LYS A 280 -8.60 13.00 -79.27
CA LYS A 280 -8.63 11.97 -80.33
C LYS A 280 -9.99 11.88 -81.01
N GLU A 281 -11.06 11.81 -80.24
CA GLU A 281 -12.44 11.78 -80.78
C GLU A 281 -12.74 13.04 -81.61
N ALA A 282 -12.31 14.21 -81.14
CA ALA A 282 -12.46 15.46 -81.88
C ALA A 282 -11.69 15.45 -83.20
N ASP A 283 -10.47 14.92 -83.22
CA ASP A 283 -9.67 14.79 -84.44
C ASP A 283 -10.26 13.76 -85.42
N GLU A 284 -10.77 12.63 -84.93
CA GLU A 284 -11.50 11.64 -85.74
C GLU A 284 -12.77 12.25 -86.36
N LEU A 285 -13.56 12.97 -85.57
CA LEU A 285 -14.75 13.67 -86.05
C LEU A 285 -14.41 14.76 -87.07
N ARG A 286 -13.29 15.49 -86.90
CA ARG A 286 -12.81 16.45 -87.89
C ARG A 286 -12.41 15.77 -89.20
N LEU A 287 -11.76 14.62 -89.12
CA LEU A 287 -11.40 13.84 -90.32
C LEU A 287 -12.67 13.35 -91.04
N GLN A 288 -13.65 12.82 -90.29
CA GLN A 288 -14.94 12.41 -90.85
C GLN A 288 -15.71 13.59 -91.45
N GLN A 289 -15.72 14.75 -90.78
CA GLN A 289 -16.32 15.97 -91.29
C GLN A 289 -15.66 16.42 -92.60
N GLY A 290 -14.33 16.39 -92.67
CA GLY A 290 -13.59 16.68 -93.90
C GLY A 290 -13.95 15.72 -95.02
N HIS A 291 -13.98 14.42 -94.75
CA HIS A 291 -14.37 13.40 -95.73
C HIS A 291 -15.84 13.52 -96.18
N LEU A 292 -16.77 13.85 -95.27
CA LEU A 292 -18.16 14.13 -95.60
C LEU A 292 -18.30 15.40 -96.42
N ARG A 293 -17.55 16.46 -96.09
CA ARG A 293 -17.53 17.71 -96.85
C ARG A 293 -17.02 17.49 -98.26
N ASP A 294 -15.94 16.73 -98.42
CA ASP A 294 -15.42 16.31 -99.72
C ASP A 294 -16.41 15.46 -100.52
N LYS A 295 -17.24 14.64 -99.85
CA LYS A 295 -18.32 13.87 -100.49
C LYS A 295 -19.47 14.77 -100.92
N ILE A 296 -19.85 15.74 -100.07
CA ILE A 296 -20.91 16.71 -100.37
C ILE A 296 -20.48 17.64 -101.50
N ASP A 297 -19.25 18.15 -101.49
CA ASP A 297 -18.73 19.02 -102.57
C ASP A 297 -18.66 18.27 -103.91
N ARG A 298 -18.46 16.95 -103.89
CA ARG A 298 -18.56 16.07 -105.07
C ARG A 298 -20.00 15.79 -105.50
N GLN A 299 -20.96 15.87 -104.58
CA GLN A 299 -22.38 15.74 -104.89
C GLN A 299 -22.92 17.12 -105.28
N GLN A 300 -23.18 17.35 -106.56
CA GLN A 300 -23.93 18.54 -106.98
C GLN A 300 -25.41 18.38 -106.59
N ILE A 301 -25.73 18.60 -105.33
CA ILE A 301 -27.10 18.59 -104.83
C ILE A 301 -27.74 19.93 -105.20
N HIS A 302 -28.75 19.88 -106.06
CA HIS A 302 -29.50 21.07 -106.47
C HIS A 302 -30.43 21.49 -105.32
N PRO A 303 -30.59 22.80 -105.00
CA PRO A 303 -31.40 23.29 -103.88
C PRO A 303 -32.87 22.81 -103.85
N GLU A 304 -33.37 22.32 -104.99
CA GLU A 304 -34.73 21.82 -105.13
C GLU A 304 -34.90 20.39 -104.58
N ASP A 305 -33.85 19.56 -104.64
CA ASP A 305 -33.88 18.19 -104.11
C ASP A 305 -33.92 18.18 -102.56
N VAL A 306 -33.28 19.17 -101.94
CA VAL A 306 -33.31 19.38 -100.47
C VAL A 306 -34.71 19.74 -99.97
N LYS A 307 -35.50 20.47 -100.78
CA LYS A 307 -36.89 20.78 -100.43
C LYS A 307 -37.78 19.54 -100.53
N ILE A 308 -37.59 18.70 -101.54
CA ILE A 308 -38.32 17.44 -101.71
C ILE A 308 -38.01 16.49 -100.55
N MET A 309 -36.72 16.30 -100.22
CA MET A 309 -36.31 15.47 -99.08
C MET A 309 -36.84 15.98 -97.74
N ASN A 310 -36.86 17.30 -97.50
CA ASN A 310 -37.42 17.84 -96.27
C ASN A 310 -38.94 17.65 -96.19
N LYS A 311 -39.65 17.72 -97.33
CA LYS A 311 -41.09 17.44 -97.40
C LYS A 311 -41.38 15.96 -97.11
N GLU A 312 -40.65 15.05 -97.74
CA GLU A 312 -40.74 13.61 -97.46
C GLU A 312 -40.41 13.27 -96.02
N LYS A 313 -39.37 13.90 -95.44
CA LYS A 313 -39.03 13.73 -94.02
C LYS A 313 -40.19 14.13 -93.11
N VAL A 314 -40.82 15.29 -93.36
CA VAL A 314 -41.99 15.76 -92.60
C VAL A 314 -43.17 14.81 -92.74
N ASP A 315 -43.41 14.29 -93.95
CA ASP A 315 -44.50 13.35 -94.21
C ASP A 315 -44.24 11.99 -93.52
N LEU A 316 -43.00 11.50 -93.52
CA LEU A 316 -42.60 10.30 -92.79
C LEU A 316 -42.72 10.47 -91.27
N TYR A 317 -42.39 11.64 -90.71
CA TYR A 317 -42.62 11.91 -89.29
C TYR A 317 -44.11 11.88 -88.94
N LYS A 318 -44.98 12.43 -89.79
CA LYS A 318 -46.44 12.34 -89.58
C LYS A 318 -46.97 10.92 -89.66
N VAL A 319 -46.40 10.08 -90.53
CA VAL A 319 -46.74 8.65 -90.59
C VAL A 319 -46.26 7.93 -89.33
N LEU A 320 -45.04 8.21 -88.86
CA LEU A 320 -44.50 7.64 -87.62
C LEU A 320 -45.33 8.03 -86.40
N GLU A 321 -45.76 9.29 -86.31
CA GLU A 321 -46.62 9.80 -85.23
C GLU A 321 -48.00 9.14 -85.23
N LYS A 322 -48.51 8.68 -86.38
CA LYS A 322 -49.75 7.88 -86.47
C LYS A 322 -49.55 6.41 -86.10
N ILE A 323 -48.45 5.79 -86.55
CA ILE A 323 -48.18 4.36 -86.32
C ILE A 323 -47.81 4.07 -84.86
N THR A 324 -47.16 5.00 -84.17
CA THR A 324 -46.72 4.82 -82.78
C THR A 324 -47.86 4.53 -81.80
N PRO A 325 -48.96 5.32 -81.75
CA PRO A 325 -50.09 5.01 -80.87
C PRO A 325 -50.87 3.77 -81.32
N GLU A 326 -50.92 3.47 -82.62
CA GLU A 326 -51.56 2.24 -83.13
C GLU A 326 -50.78 0.99 -82.70
N LYS A 327 -49.44 1.06 -82.74
CA LYS A 327 -48.55 0.03 -82.17
C LYS A 327 -48.77 -0.12 -80.67
N GLU A 328 -48.85 0.96 -79.90
CA GLU A 328 -49.10 0.88 -78.45
C GLU A 328 -50.46 0.24 -78.14
N LYS A 329 -51.50 0.57 -78.92
CA LYS A 329 -52.81 -0.06 -78.78
C LYS A 329 -52.76 -1.56 -79.04
N ILE A 330 -52.15 -2.00 -80.14
CA ILE A 330 -51.97 -3.42 -80.47
C ILE A 330 -51.13 -4.13 -79.39
N MET A 331 -50.09 -3.50 -78.86
CA MET A 331 -49.29 -4.07 -77.76
C MET A 331 -50.12 -4.22 -76.47
N MET A 332 -51.04 -3.30 -76.20
CA MET A 332 -51.94 -3.39 -75.05
C MET A 332 -52.95 -4.54 -75.22
N GLU A 333 -53.57 -4.66 -76.39
CA GLU A 333 -54.46 -5.77 -76.74
C GLU A 333 -53.72 -7.13 -76.65
N ASN A 334 -52.46 -7.19 -77.13
CA ASN A 334 -51.66 -8.41 -77.05
C ASN A 334 -51.33 -8.80 -75.60
N ARG A 335 -51.05 -7.83 -74.71
CA ARG A 335 -50.85 -8.10 -73.27
C ARG A 335 -52.12 -8.62 -72.59
N GLU A 336 -53.29 -8.11 -72.97
CA GLU A 336 -54.56 -8.61 -72.46
C GLU A 336 -54.84 -10.05 -72.92
N LEU A 337 -54.56 -10.34 -74.19
CA LEU A 337 -54.61 -11.70 -74.76
C LEU A 337 -53.63 -12.66 -74.08
N GLU A 338 -52.38 -12.24 -73.85
CA GLU A 338 -51.38 -13.04 -73.12
C GLU A 338 -51.84 -13.34 -71.69
N LYS A 339 -52.45 -12.37 -71.00
CA LYS A 339 -53.00 -12.57 -69.67
C LYS A 339 -54.17 -13.56 -69.67
N ALA A 340 -55.06 -13.44 -70.66
CA ALA A 340 -56.16 -14.39 -70.83
C ALA A 340 -55.65 -15.80 -71.12
N PHE A 341 -54.63 -15.93 -72.00
CA PHE A 341 -53.98 -17.20 -72.30
C PHE A 341 -53.29 -17.80 -71.07
N SER A 342 -52.58 -16.98 -70.27
CA SER A 342 -51.97 -17.43 -69.01
C SER A 342 -53.00 -18.00 -68.04
N ASN A 343 -54.17 -17.35 -67.90
CA ASN A 343 -55.24 -17.88 -67.06
C ASN A 343 -55.76 -19.23 -67.57
N VAL A 344 -55.91 -19.39 -68.89
CA VAL A 344 -56.32 -20.67 -69.49
C VAL A 344 -55.25 -21.74 -69.27
N VAL A 345 -53.97 -21.39 -69.37
CA VAL A 345 -52.86 -22.31 -69.07
C VAL A 345 -52.85 -22.68 -67.59
N ASP A 346 -53.12 -21.75 -66.67
CA ASP A 346 -53.21 -22.03 -65.24
C ASP A 346 -54.39 -22.95 -64.92
N ASP A 347 -55.54 -22.73 -65.56
CA ASP A 347 -56.71 -23.60 -65.40
C ASP A 347 -56.48 -24.97 -66.03
N LEU A 348 -55.87 -25.05 -67.23
CA LEU A 348 -55.44 -26.31 -67.84
C LEU A 348 -54.42 -27.02 -66.96
N SER A 349 -53.51 -26.30 -66.32
CA SER A 349 -52.52 -26.86 -65.39
C SER A 349 -53.19 -27.40 -64.12
N LYS A 350 -54.24 -26.72 -63.61
CA LYS A 350 -55.08 -27.25 -62.54
C LYS A 350 -55.81 -28.52 -62.97
N TYR A 351 -56.43 -28.54 -64.16
CA TYR A 351 -57.11 -29.73 -64.68
C TYR A 351 -56.13 -30.88 -64.96
N VAL A 352 -54.94 -30.59 -65.47
CA VAL A 352 -53.86 -31.57 -65.68
C VAL A 352 -53.33 -32.05 -64.33
N HIS A 353 -53.22 -31.19 -63.32
CA HIS A 353 -52.85 -31.59 -61.96
C HIS A 353 -53.93 -32.48 -61.33
N GLU A 354 -55.20 -32.15 -61.52
CA GLU A 354 -56.35 -32.92 -61.04
C GLU A 354 -56.44 -34.29 -61.75
N TYR A 355 -56.23 -34.31 -63.07
CA TYR A 355 -56.16 -35.53 -63.88
C TYR A 355 -54.94 -36.40 -63.55
N ASN A 356 -53.76 -35.79 -63.36
CA ASN A 356 -52.55 -36.51 -62.96
C ASN A 356 -52.61 -36.99 -61.50
N SER A 357 -53.37 -36.32 -60.64
CA SER A 357 -53.65 -36.78 -59.25
C SER A 357 -54.57 -38.00 -59.21
N LEU A 358 -55.35 -38.24 -60.28
CA LEU A 358 -56.23 -39.40 -60.45
C LEU A 358 -55.55 -40.62 -61.11
N ARG A 359 -54.28 -40.52 -61.51
CA ARG A 359 -53.60 -41.58 -62.26
C ARG A 359 -52.36 -42.12 -61.54
N SER A 360 -52.45 -43.37 -61.08
CA SER A 360 -51.29 -44.20 -60.72
C SER A 360 -50.77 -44.94 -61.96
N HIS A 361 -49.49 -44.75 -62.27
CA HIS A 361 -48.63 -45.40 -63.28
C HIS A 361 -48.39 -44.69 -64.64
N PRO A 362 -47.16 -44.83 -65.18
CA PRO A 362 -46.56 -43.86 -66.10
C PRO A 362 -46.64 -44.26 -67.57
N SER A 363 -46.34 -43.25 -68.39
CA SER A 363 -46.26 -43.12 -69.84
C SER A 363 -45.88 -44.36 -70.66
N LEU A 364 -46.55 -44.53 -71.80
CA LEU A 364 -46.14 -45.43 -72.89
C LEU A 364 -45.60 -44.62 -74.07
N GLU A 365 -44.31 -44.80 -74.35
CA GLU A 365 -43.70 -44.63 -75.66
C GLU A 365 -44.16 -45.78 -76.58
N ILE A 366 -44.44 -45.49 -77.85
CA ILE A 366 -44.59 -46.50 -78.90
C ILE A 366 -43.55 -46.28 -79.97
N ALA A 367 -42.92 -47.41 -80.28
CA ALA A 367 -41.78 -47.65 -81.13
C ALA A 367 -42.04 -47.48 -82.63
N LYS A 368 -40.92 -47.37 -83.32
CA LYS A 368 -40.69 -47.26 -84.75
C LYS A 368 -41.09 -48.50 -85.57
N GLU A 369 -41.34 -48.19 -86.86
CA GLU A 369 -40.96 -48.93 -88.07
C GLU A 369 -41.56 -50.33 -88.30
N THR A 370 -42.39 -50.41 -89.35
CA THR A 370 -42.32 -51.54 -90.29
C THR A 370 -42.55 -51.07 -91.72
N SER A 371 -41.58 -51.38 -92.57
CA SER A 371 -41.53 -51.19 -94.02
C SER A 371 -42.59 -51.99 -94.77
N LEU A 372 -43.16 -51.44 -95.84
CA LEU A 372 -43.58 -52.23 -97.01
C LEU A 372 -43.46 -51.39 -98.29
N ASP A 373 -42.51 -51.79 -99.14
CA ASP A 373 -42.31 -51.34 -100.51
C ASP A 373 -43.48 -51.79 -101.40
N ILE A 374 -44.17 -50.84 -102.07
CA ILE A 374 -44.80 -51.07 -103.39
C ILE A 374 -44.69 -49.77 -104.24
N SER A 375 -44.25 -49.98 -105.48
CA SER A 375 -43.85 -49.01 -106.50
C SER A 375 -44.93 -48.08 -107.09
N PHE A 376 -44.51 -46.81 -107.22
CA PHE A 376 -44.79 -45.79 -108.27
C PHE A 376 -46.23 -45.33 -108.59
N SER A 377 -46.53 -44.09 -108.20
CA SER A 377 -47.19 -43.07 -109.05
C SER A 377 -46.56 -41.68 -108.78
N THR A 378 -46.65 -40.78 -109.75
CA THR A 378 -45.98 -39.47 -109.77
C THR A 378 -46.44 -38.50 -108.67
N GLU A 379 -47.57 -38.77 -107.99
CA GLU A 379 -48.00 -38.00 -106.80
C GLU A 379 -47.16 -38.31 -105.53
N LEU A 380 -46.48 -39.46 -105.48
CA LEU A 380 -45.65 -39.88 -104.34
C LEU A 380 -44.29 -39.18 -104.31
N GLN A 381 -43.85 -38.58 -105.42
CA GLN A 381 -42.57 -37.87 -105.51
C GLN A 381 -42.65 -36.49 -104.85
N ASP A 382 -43.80 -35.82 -104.94
CA ASP A 382 -44.08 -34.57 -104.22
C ASP A 382 -44.28 -34.84 -102.73
N LEU A 383 -44.97 -35.92 -102.35
CA LEU A 383 -45.07 -36.35 -100.95
C LEU A 383 -43.72 -36.77 -100.36
N LYS A 384 -42.85 -37.44 -101.12
CA LYS A 384 -41.49 -37.77 -100.68
C LYS A 384 -40.66 -36.51 -100.44
N LYS A 385 -40.76 -35.52 -101.33
CA LYS A 385 -40.06 -34.24 -101.15
C LYS A 385 -40.57 -33.47 -99.94
N LEU A 386 -41.88 -33.47 -99.72
CA LEU A 386 -42.52 -32.83 -98.56
C LEU A 386 -42.16 -33.54 -97.24
N ILE A 387 -42.07 -34.87 -97.25
CA ILE A 387 -41.60 -35.68 -96.11
C ILE A 387 -40.08 -35.51 -95.89
N GLU A 388 -39.26 -35.40 -96.93
CA GLU A 388 -37.83 -35.11 -96.82
C GLU A 388 -37.57 -33.68 -96.29
N GLU A 389 -38.37 -32.69 -96.72
CA GLU A 389 -38.35 -31.32 -96.20
C GLU A 389 -38.83 -31.28 -94.73
N GLU A 390 -39.88 -32.01 -94.38
CA GLU A 390 -40.38 -32.12 -93.01
C GLU A 390 -39.41 -32.88 -92.11
N TYR A 391 -38.78 -33.96 -92.60
CA TYR A 391 -37.71 -34.68 -91.90
C TYR A 391 -36.50 -33.79 -91.68
N PHE A 392 -36.07 -33.03 -92.69
CA PHE A 392 -34.97 -32.08 -92.56
C PHE A 392 -35.32 -30.96 -91.57
N SER A 393 -36.55 -30.44 -91.61
CA SER A 393 -37.05 -29.46 -90.64
C SER A 393 -37.06 -30.01 -89.21
N LYS A 394 -37.51 -31.26 -89.01
CA LYS A 394 -37.50 -31.94 -87.69
C LYS A 394 -36.08 -32.26 -87.21
N GLN A 395 -35.17 -32.61 -88.12
CA GLN A 395 -33.75 -32.81 -87.83
C GLN A 395 -33.11 -31.49 -87.39
N GLN A 396 -33.45 -30.38 -88.07
CA GLN A 396 -32.98 -29.03 -87.72
C GLN A 396 -33.57 -28.55 -86.39
N GLU A 397 -34.86 -28.79 -86.12
CA GLU A 397 -35.48 -28.54 -84.82
C GLU A 397 -34.80 -29.33 -83.69
N LYS A 398 -34.46 -30.60 -83.94
CA LYS A 398 -33.74 -31.44 -82.97
C LYS A 398 -32.34 -30.89 -82.65
N GLU A 399 -31.59 -30.45 -83.65
CA GLU A 399 -30.29 -29.82 -83.43
C GLU A 399 -30.43 -28.45 -82.73
N ASN A 400 -31.44 -27.65 -83.09
CA ASN A 400 -31.75 -26.41 -82.37
C ASN A 400 -32.10 -26.67 -80.89
N CYS A 401 -32.88 -27.71 -80.60
CA CYS A 401 -33.21 -28.11 -79.23
C CYS A 401 -31.97 -28.59 -78.45
N LYS A 402 -31.00 -29.24 -79.10
CA LYS A 402 -29.73 -29.61 -78.45
C LYS A 402 -28.91 -28.37 -78.11
N VAL A 403 -28.78 -27.43 -79.04
CA VAL A 403 -28.05 -26.17 -78.80
C VAL A 403 -28.71 -25.35 -77.69
N LEU A 404 -30.04 -25.26 -77.69
CA LEU A 404 -30.79 -24.59 -76.61
C LEU A 404 -30.60 -25.28 -75.25
N LYS A 405 -30.58 -26.62 -75.23
CA LYS A 405 -30.31 -27.38 -74.01
C LYS A 405 -28.89 -27.13 -73.48
N GLU A 406 -27.88 -27.17 -74.35
CA GLU A 406 -26.49 -26.91 -73.98
C GLU A 406 -26.31 -25.45 -73.49
N THR A 407 -26.97 -24.49 -74.13
CA THR A 407 -26.98 -23.09 -73.69
C THR A 407 -27.62 -22.95 -72.30
N ALA A 408 -28.77 -23.59 -72.06
CA ALA A 408 -29.44 -23.57 -70.77
C ALA A 408 -28.63 -24.27 -69.66
N GLU A 409 -27.90 -25.33 -69.99
CA GLU A 409 -26.98 -26.01 -69.06
C GLU A 409 -25.78 -25.13 -68.69
N ASN A 410 -25.22 -24.39 -69.66
CA ASN A 410 -24.16 -23.41 -69.42
C ASN A 410 -24.64 -22.24 -68.55
N ASP A 411 -25.81 -21.67 -68.87
CA ASP A 411 -26.42 -20.58 -68.07
C ASP A 411 -26.69 -21.03 -66.62
N LEU A 412 -27.13 -22.28 -66.44
CA LEU A 412 -27.35 -22.87 -65.12
C LEU A 412 -26.04 -22.97 -64.33
N GLU A 413 -24.95 -23.39 -64.97
CA GLU A 413 -23.64 -23.53 -64.31
C GLU A 413 -23.01 -22.16 -63.97
N GLU A 414 -23.19 -21.16 -64.83
CA GLU A 414 -22.80 -19.77 -64.53
C GLU A 414 -23.59 -19.25 -63.32
N ARG A 415 -24.92 -19.46 -63.28
CA ARG A 415 -25.75 -19.05 -62.14
C ARG A 415 -25.34 -19.73 -60.83
N LYS A 416 -24.97 -21.03 -60.85
CA LYS A 416 -24.45 -21.73 -59.66
C LYS A 416 -23.14 -21.12 -59.18
N THR A 417 -22.27 -20.72 -60.10
CA THR A 417 -20.98 -20.09 -59.77
C THR A 417 -21.21 -18.74 -59.09
N ILE A 418 -22.08 -17.91 -59.67
CA ILE A 418 -22.50 -16.63 -59.08
C ILE A 418 -23.15 -16.84 -57.70
N HIS A 419 -24.01 -17.84 -57.54
CA HIS A 419 -24.63 -18.16 -56.25
C HIS A 419 -23.58 -18.48 -55.18
N ARG A 420 -22.60 -19.34 -55.50
CA ARG A 420 -21.50 -19.68 -54.59
C ARG A 420 -20.66 -18.46 -54.20
N GLU A 421 -20.44 -17.53 -55.13
CA GLU A 421 -19.75 -16.27 -54.82
C GLU A 421 -20.56 -15.39 -53.86
N PHE A 422 -21.87 -15.31 -54.02
CA PHE A 422 -22.74 -14.57 -53.12
C PHE A 422 -22.80 -15.21 -51.73
N GLU A 423 -22.90 -16.54 -51.63
CA GLU A 423 -22.82 -17.27 -50.36
C GLU A 423 -21.51 -16.95 -49.61
N ASN A 424 -20.38 -16.99 -50.30
CA ASN A 424 -19.07 -16.63 -49.73
C ASN A 424 -19.03 -15.18 -49.22
N LYS A 425 -19.66 -14.24 -49.95
CA LYS A 425 -19.76 -12.82 -49.51
C LYS A 425 -20.65 -12.69 -48.27
N VAL A 426 -21.77 -13.41 -48.21
CA VAL A 426 -22.66 -13.43 -47.05
C VAL A 426 -21.93 -13.97 -45.82
N ASP A 427 -21.21 -15.08 -45.97
CA ASP A 427 -20.40 -15.67 -44.89
C ASP A 427 -19.31 -14.72 -44.39
N LEU A 428 -18.65 -14.02 -45.30
CA LEU A 428 -17.64 -13.02 -44.93
C LEU A 428 -18.28 -11.85 -44.17
N CYS A 429 -19.44 -11.37 -44.60
CA CYS A 429 -20.19 -10.33 -43.90
C CYS A 429 -20.63 -10.80 -42.50
N ASN A 430 -21.11 -12.04 -42.36
CA ASN A 430 -21.47 -12.63 -41.07
C ASN A 430 -20.27 -12.71 -40.12
N LYS A 431 -19.11 -13.18 -40.61
CA LYS A 431 -17.87 -13.21 -39.81
C LYS A 431 -17.43 -11.81 -39.38
N LYS A 432 -17.52 -10.82 -40.27
CA LYS A 432 -17.23 -9.41 -39.95
C LYS A 432 -18.21 -8.86 -38.91
N LEU A 433 -19.49 -9.22 -38.99
CA LEU A 433 -20.50 -8.79 -38.02
C LEU A 433 -20.22 -9.35 -36.63
N ILE A 434 -19.91 -10.65 -36.53
CA ILE A 434 -19.57 -11.32 -35.26
C ILE A 434 -18.34 -10.67 -34.62
N THR A 435 -17.24 -10.55 -35.37
CA THR A 435 -16.00 -9.93 -34.86
C THR A 435 -16.18 -8.48 -34.46
N THR A 436 -16.99 -7.71 -35.20
CA THR A 436 -17.34 -6.33 -34.83
C THR A 436 -18.18 -6.29 -33.55
N GLY A 437 -19.11 -7.23 -33.38
CA GLY A 437 -19.91 -7.38 -32.16
C GLY A 437 -19.07 -7.72 -30.93
N GLU A 438 -18.10 -8.63 -31.06
CA GLU A 438 -17.15 -8.99 -30.00
C GLU A 438 -16.27 -7.80 -29.61
N LEU A 439 -15.74 -7.06 -30.59
CA LEU A 439 -14.96 -5.84 -30.34
C LEU A 439 -15.78 -4.76 -29.63
N TYR A 440 -17.04 -4.57 -30.04
CA TYR A 440 -17.94 -3.64 -29.37
C TYR A 440 -18.19 -4.05 -27.91
N LEU A 441 -18.47 -5.33 -27.65
CA LEU A 441 -18.73 -5.82 -26.31
C LEU A 441 -17.49 -5.68 -25.40
N ASN A 442 -16.30 -5.95 -25.93
CA ASN A 442 -15.05 -5.77 -25.19
C ASN A 442 -14.78 -4.29 -24.89
N LYS A 443 -14.94 -3.39 -25.87
CA LYS A 443 -14.83 -1.94 -25.65
C LYS A 443 -15.84 -1.42 -24.63
N LYS A 444 -17.09 -1.91 -24.69
CA LYS A 444 -18.13 -1.56 -23.72
C LYS A 444 -17.72 -1.98 -22.31
N LYS A 445 -17.25 -3.21 -22.14
CA LYS A 445 -16.77 -3.72 -20.84
C LYS A 445 -15.61 -2.89 -20.29
N ILE A 446 -14.60 -2.58 -21.12
CA ILE A 446 -13.46 -1.74 -20.71
C ILE A 446 -13.94 -0.35 -20.28
N SER A 447 -14.90 0.24 -21.00
CA SER A 447 -15.49 1.54 -20.66
C SER A 447 -16.27 1.49 -19.34
N GLU A 448 -17.07 0.46 -19.11
CA GLU A 448 -17.83 0.27 -17.87
C GLU A 448 -16.89 0.05 -16.66
N ASP A 449 -15.84 -0.75 -16.83
CA ASP A 449 -14.82 -0.96 -15.79
C ASP A 449 -14.05 0.33 -15.48
N ALA A 450 -13.71 1.14 -16.49
CA ALA A 450 -13.08 2.44 -16.29
C ALA A 450 -14.00 3.43 -15.56
N GLN A 451 -15.28 3.47 -15.93
CA GLN A 451 -16.27 4.31 -15.26
C GLN A 451 -16.47 3.89 -13.80
N ARG A 452 -16.48 2.58 -13.52
CA ARG A 452 -16.57 2.05 -12.15
C ARG A 452 -15.35 2.43 -11.31
N ARG A 453 -14.13 2.35 -11.87
CA ARG A 453 -12.91 2.79 -11.19
C ARG A 453 -12.96 4.28 -10.84
N CYS A 454 -13.28 5.13 -11.82
CA CYS A 454 -13.41 6.57 -11.61
C CYS A 454 -14.46 6.91 -10.55
N LYS A 455 -15.60 6.21 -10.54
CA LYS A 455 -16.63 6.38 -9.50
C LYS A 455 -16.11 6.02 -8.11
N ASN A 456 -15.40 4.89 -7.97
CA ASN A 456 -14.83 4.48 -6.69
C ASN A 456 -13.76 5.46 -6.19
N GLU A 457 -12.85 5.90 -7.06
CA GLU A 457 -11.84 6.92 -6.73
C GLU A 457 -12.50 8.24 -6.27
N MET A 458 -13.60 8.64 -6.91
CA MET A 458 -14.34 9.82 -6.49
C MET A 458 -15.01 9.64 -5.12
N GLU A 459 -15.56 8.46 -4.82
CA GLU A 459 -16.13 8.14 -3.50
C GLU A 459 -15.05 8.11 -2.39
N GLU A 460 -13.85 7.60 -2.70
CA GLU A 460 -12.70 7.62 -1.80
C GLU A 460 -12.25 9.06 -1.50
N LEU A 461 -12.06 9.89 -2.53
CA LEU A 461 -11.70 11.30 -2.37
C LEU A 461 -12.75 12.08 -1.56
N ILE A 462 -14.05 11.80 -1.75
CA ILE A 462 -15.11 12.42 -0.95
C ILE A 462 -15.01 11.99 0.53
N CYS A 463 -14.69 10.73 0.80
CA CYS A 463 -14.47 10.26 2.18
C CYS A 463 -13.27 10.94 2.83
N GLU A 464 -12.14 11.05 2.12
CA GLU A 464 -10.93 11.72 2.59
C GLU A 464 -11.18 13.21 2.90
N LEU A 465 -11.90 13.90 2.01
CA LEU A 465 -12.23 15.31 2.18
C LEU A 465 -13.11 15.52 3.43
N ARG A 466 -14.08 14.63 3.67
CA ARG A 466 -14.90 14.65 4.90
C ARG A 466 -14.08 14.39 6.15
N THR A 467 -13.11 13.47 6.12
CA THR A 467 -12.23 13.23 7.28
C THR A 467 -11.36 14.44 7.58
N LEU A 468 -10.79 15.08 6.55
CA LEU A 468 -10.01 16.31 6.71
C LEU A 468 -10.84 17.46 7.27
N ASP A 469 -12.09 17.63 6.81
CA ASP A 469 -13.00 18.63 7.36
C ASP A 469 -13.30 18.39 8.85
N LEU A 470 -13.52 17.13 9.24
CA LEU A 470 -13.75 16.78 10.65
C LEU A 470 -12.52 17.04 11.52
N GLU A 471 -11.33 16.67 11.05
CA GLU A 471 -10.06 16.93 11.74
C GLU A 471 -9.79 18.41 11.88
N SER A 472 -9.96 19.18 10.79
CA SER A 472 -9.79 20.64 10.79
C SER A 472 -10.73 21.33 11.77
N ASN A 473 -12.02 20.97 11.76
CA ASN A 473 -13.00 21.51 12.70
C ASN A 473 -12.68 21.12 14.16
N SER A 474 -12.18 19.91 14.39
CA SER A 474 -11.74 19.46 15.72
C SER A 474 -10.55 20.28 16.23
N SER A 475 -9.52 20.47 15.39
CA SER A 475 -8.35 21.30 15.72
C SER A 475 -8.72 22.76 15.96
N LEU A 476 -9.63 23.33 15.14
CA LEU A 476 -10.13 24.68 15.32
C LEU A 476 -10.84 24.84 16.66
N ASN A 477 -11.74 23.91 17.01
CA ASN A 477 -12.47 23.92 18.27
C ASN A 477 -11.51 23.81 19.48
N GLN A 478 -10.49 22.95 19.40
CA GLN A 478 -9.47 22.86 20.45
C GLN A 478 -8.70 24.18 20.61
N SER A 479 -8.31 24.83 19.51
CA SER A 479 -7.65 26.13 19.52
C SER A 479 -8.53 27.22 20.13
N GLU A 480 -9.82 27.26 19.76
CA GLU A 480 -10.80 28.18 20.35
C GLU A 480 -10.98 27.97 21.85
N GLN A 481 -11.02 26.72 22.32
CA GLN A 481 -11.09 26.40 23.75
C GLN A 481 -9.84 26.85 24.50
N LEU A 482 -8.64 26.66 23.92
CA LEU A 482 -7.39 27.16 24.50
C LEU A 482 -7.38 28.69 24.58
N LEU A 483 -7.83 29.36 23.52
CA LEU A 483 -7.95 30.82 23.50
C LEU A 483 -8.93 31.31 24.58
N GLN A 484 -10.09 30.66 24.74
CA GLN A 484 -11.04 31.00 25.80
C GLN A 484 -10.43 30.81 27.19
N ARG A 485 -9.72 29.69 27.44
CA ARG A 485 -9.02 29.46 28.71
C ARG A 485 -7.95 30.53 28.99
N ALA A 486 -7.18 30.92 27.97
CA ALA A 486 -6.19 31.98 28.09
C ALA A 486 -6.83 33.33 28.40
N LYS A 487 -7.95 33.68 27.74
CA LYS A 487 -8.73 34.88 28.04
C LYS A 487 -9.22 34.90 29.49
N ILE A 488 -9.80 33.80 29.98
CA ILE A 488 -10.24 33.68 31.37
C ILE A 488 -9.08 33.88 32.35
N LYS A 489 -7.91 33.28 32.08
CA LYS A 489 -6.70 33.48 32.91
C LYS A 489 -6.22 34.93 32.90
N LEU A 490 -6.25 35.59 31.74
CA LEU A 490 -5.86 36.99 31.61
C LEU A 490 -6.80 37.90 32.40
N ASP A 491 -8.12 37.68 32.31
CA ASP A 491 -9.11 38.44 33.08
C ASP A 491 -8.96 38.20 34.59
N ALA A 492 -8.67 36.97 35.01
CA ALA A 492 -8.37 36.66 36.42
C ALA A 492 -7.12 37.39 36.93
N LEU A 493 -6.05 37.44 36.13
CA LEU A 493 -4.84 38.18 36.45
C LEU A 493 -5.07 39.69 36.49
N ARG A 494 -5.81 40.25 35.52
CA ARG A 494 -6.23 41.66 35.53
C ARG A 494 -6.97 42.01 36.82
N ASN A 495 -7.95 41.17 37.21
CA ASN A 495 -8.70 41.36 38.44
C ASN A 495 -7.85 41.19 39.70
N LYS A 496 -6.75 40.43 39.65
CA LYS A 496 -5.79 40.32 40.76
C LYS A 496 -4.95 41.60 40.87
N ILE A 497 -4.41 42.07 39.74
CA ILE A 497 -3.63 43.31 39.66
C ILE A 497 -4.45 44.51 40.14
N GLU A 498 -5.71 44.62 39.74
CA GLU A 498 -6.56 45.74 40.17
C GLU A 498 -6.82 45.70 41.69
N ARG A 499 -7.00 44.50 42.26
CA ARG A 499 -7.14 44.32 43.71
C ARG A 499 -5.88 44.72 44.48
N GLU A 500 -4.71 44.27 44.04
CA GLU A 500 -3.42 44.63 44.65
C GLU A 500 -3.17 46.15 44.55
N LYS A 501 -3.51 46.75 43.41
CA LYS A 501 -3.42 48.19 43.21
C LYS A 501 -4.34 48.97 44.16
N ASP A 502 -5.57 48.50 44.38
CA ASP A 502 -6.49 49.09 45.36
C ASP A 502 -5.97 48.95 46.80
N GLU A 503 -5.36 47.81 47.16
CA GLU A 503 -4.72 47.62 48.47
C GLU A 503 -3.52 48.55 48.68
N ILE A 504 -2.64 48.68 47.67
CA ILE A 504 -1.52 49.62 47.70
C ILE A 504 -2.04 51.05 47.85
N ASN A 505 -3.06 51.44 47.08
CA ASN A 505 -3.68 52.77 47.20
C ASN A 505 -4.22 53.03 48.61
N LYS A 506 -4.87 52.04 49.25
CA LYS A 506 -5.32 52.14 50.64
C LYS A 506 -4.15 52.28 51.61
N MET A 507 -3.08 51.51 51.42
CA MET A 507 -1.87 51.61 52.25
C MET A 507 -1.21 52.99 52.13
N VAL A 508 -1.05 53.50 50.91
CA VAL A 508 -0.50 54.83 50.64
C VAL A 508 -1.36 55.92 51.29
N TYR A 509 -2.69 55.83 51.15
CA TYR A 509 -3.62 56.77 51.78
C TYR A 509 -3.51 56.76 53.32
N ASN A 510 -3.46 55.57 53.93
CA ASN A 510 -3.28 55.42 55.37
C ASN A 510 -1.93 55.96 55.84
N PHE A 511 -0.86 55.68 55.10
CA PHE A 511 0.48 56.21 55.39
C PHE A 511 0.50 57.73 55.32
N TYR A 512 -0.09 58.33 54.28
CA TYR A 512 -0.18 59.77 54.13
C TYR A 512 -0.94 60.42 55.30
N ASN A 513 -2.07 59.85 55.71
CA ASN A 513 -2.84 60.35 56.86
C ASN A 513 -2.05 60.24 58.18
N ASN A 514 -1.36 59.13 58.40
CA ASN A 514 -0.49 58.95 59.57
C ASN A 514 0.67 59.95 59.57
N TYR A 515 1.34 60.13 58.43
CA TYR A 515 2.41 61.12 58.27
C TYR A 515 1.89 62.53 58.59
N GLN A 516 0.72 62.92 58.07
CA GLN A 516 0.15 64.22 58.37
C GLN A 516 -0.22 64.38 59.84
N SER A 517 -0.76 63.34 60.48
CA SER A 517 -1.03 63.34 61.92
C SER A 517 0.24 63.55 62.76
N ILE A 518 1.32 62.82 62.44
CA ILE A 518 2.63 62.97 63.10
C ILE A 518 3.21 64.36 62.86
N ARG A 519 3.18 64.84 61.61
CA ARG A 519 3.66 66.18 61.24
C ARG A 519 2.92 67.25 62.02
N ASN A 520 1.59 67.16 62.12
CA ASN A 520 0.79 68.11 62.91
C ASN A 520 1.15 68.08 64.40
N ARG A 521 1.38 66.89 64.97
CA ARG A 521 1.88 66.75 66.36
C ARG A 521 3.25 67.41 66.52
N PHE A 522 4.17 67.19 65.59
CA PHE A 522 5.51 67.75 65.63
C PHE A 522 5.49 69.29 65.53
N MET A 523 4.67 69.85 64.63
CA MET A 523 4.45 71.29 64.53
C MET A 523 3.93 71.88 65.83
N LYS A 524 2.97 71.19 66.48
CA LYS A 524 2.40 71.62 67.76
C LYS A 524 3.44 71.62 68.89
N ILE A 525 4.25 70.57 69.00
CA ILE A 525 5.37 70.50 69.96
C ILE A 525 6.38 71.64 69.70
N ASN A 526 6.65 71.95 68.42
CA ASN A 526 7.59 72.99 68.05
C ASN A 526 7.04 74.40 68.37
N GLU A 527 5.73 74.62 68.23
CA GLU A 527 5.05 75.81 68.74
C GLU A 527 5.13 75.91 70.26
N ASP A 528 4.81 74.82 70.99
CA ASP A 528 4.89 74.77 72.46
C ASP A 528 6.33 75.08 72.96
N LEU A 529 7.36 74.56 72.28
CA LEU A 529 8.77 74.85 72.61
C LEU A 529 9.15 76.31 72.36
N LYS A 530 8.68 76.90 71.25
CA LYS A 530 8.89 78.33 70.97
C LYS A 530 8.23 79.21 72.03
N ASP A 531 7.01 78.88 72.44
CA ASP A 531 6.30 79.60 73.49
C ASP A 531 6.99 79.45 74.86
N PHE A 532 7.58 78.29 75.14
CA PHE A 532 8.34 78.06 76.36
C PHE A 532 9.65 78.86 76.38
N LEU A 533 10.39 78.89 75.26
CA LEU A 533 11.60 79.70 75.10
C LEU A 533 11.29 81.20 75.23
N ASN A 534 10.21 81.68 74.63
CA ASN A 534 9.76 83.07 74.74
C ASN A 534 9.32 83.48 76.17
N LYS A 535 9.00 82.53 77.04
CA LYS A 535 8.67 82.79 78.46
C LYS A 535 9.90 82.78 79.38
N MET A 536 11.04 82.26 78.92
CA MET A 536 12.29 82.18 79.69
C MET A 536 13.30 83.29 79.36
N GLY A 537 13.15 83.98 78.23
CA GLY A 537 13.80 85.27 77.97
C GLY A 537 12.91 86.41 78.44
#